data_AF-A0A959WQ03-F1
#
_entry.id   AF-A0A959WQ03-F1
#
_cell.length_a   1.000
_cell.length_b   1.000
_cell.length_c   1.000
_cell.angle_alpha   90.00
_cell.angle_beta   90.00
_cell.angle_gamma   90.00
#
_symmetry.space_group_name_H-M   'P 1'
#
loop_
_entity.id
_entity.type
_entity.pdbx_description
1 polymer ?
#
loop_
_entity_poly.entity_id
_entity_poly.type
_entity_poly.pdbx_seq_one_letter_code
_entity_poly.pdbx_strand_id
1 'polypeptide(L)'
;MFDELEPDPACAVCGRRLLPGERPIAFITREGDSVVVCELCKPRAEAAGWLRPEEAAAAGGPGAGRDRRRRPGMLGGFWARGRQEDEERESRPPPREESGRRRSPEPAPERDSPPAANPDPDPLPGGEITVADALYAFNHSDHRRTVAGLTRTLGAPRATALIRKGNGEGDVVRLTIAWEITWYQWEVASSGRGHEVRESGKGETIDQLGSADRTWNLMTAADGTLEEKTAATPPVEEA
;
A
#
# COMPACT_ATOMS: atom_id res chain seq x y z
N MET A 1 -4.62 25.42 28.84
CA MET A 1 -5.32 24.13 28.99
C MET A 1 -5.10 23.42 27.68
N PHE A 2 -4.05 22.60 27.60
CA PHE A 2 -3.77 21.86 26.38
C PHE A 2 -4.85 20.78 26.32
N ASP A 3 -5.70 20.87 25.29
CA ASP A 3 -6.64 19.82 24.94
C ASP A 3 -5.83 18.54 24.75
N GLU A 4 -6.06 17.56 25.61
CA GLU A 4 -5.45 16.25 25.56
C GLU A 4 -6.01 15.58 24.30
N LEU A 5 -5.34 15.81 23.16
CA LEU A 5 -5.71 15.28 21.86
C LEU A 5 -5.87 13.76 22.00
N GLU A 6 -7.12 13.29 22.03
CA GLU A 6 -7.41 11.86 22.02
C GLU A 6 -6.61 11.22 20.87
N PRO A 7 -5.85 10.14 21.14
CA PRO A 7 -4.99 9.55 20.13
C PRO A 7 -5.84 9.11 18.95
N ASP A 8 -5.45 9.51 17.73
CA ASP A 8 -6.19 9.10 16.54
C ASP A 8 -6.32 7.57 16.53
N PRO A 9 -7.54 7.04 16.26
CA PRO A 9 -7.79 5.62 16.36
C PRO A 9 -6.93 4.85 15.35
N ALA A 10 -6.43 3.68 15.75
CA ALA A 10 -5.70 2.79 14.86
C ALA A 10 -6.64 1.77 14.22
N CYS A 11 -6.36 1.40 12.97
CA CYS A 11 -7.06 0.31 12.29
C CYS A 11 -6.82 -1.01 13.04
N ALA A 12 -7.88 -1.69 13.46
CA ALA A 12 -7.77 -2.96 14.18
C ALA A 12 -7.18 -4.12 13.34
N VAL A 13 -7.13 -3.97 12.01
CA VAL A 13 -6.61 -5.01 11.11
C VAL A 13 -5.12 -4.83 10.81
N CYS A 14 -4.68 -3.60 10.50
CA CYS A 14 -3.30 -3.32 10.09
C CYS A 14 -2.49 -2.50 11.09
N GLY A 15 -3.10 -1.98 12.16
CA GLY A 15 -2.44 -1.19 13.20
C GLY A 15 -2.07 0.23 12.77
N ARG A 16 -2.35 0.65 11.53
CA ARG A 16 -2.06 2.01 11.07
C ARG A 16 -2.98 3.03 11.75
N ARG A 17 -2.41 4.14 12.21
CA ARG A 17 -3.13 5.34 12.67
C ARG A 17 -4.02 5.90 11.55
N LEU A 18 -5.30 6.12 11.86
CA LEU A 18 -6.26 6.70 10.93
C LEU A 18 -6.13 8.22 10.95
N LEU A 19 -5.87 8.83 9.80
CA LEU A 19 -5.62 10.26 9.73
C LEU A 19 -6.94 11.06 9.59
N PRO A 20 -6.95 12.35 9.95
CA PRO A 20 -8.08 13.23 9.67
C PRO A 20 -8.46 13.19 8.18
N GLY A 21 -9.74 12.94 7.88
CA GLY A 21 -10.26 12.81 6.51
C GLY A 21 -10.29 11.38 5.97
N GLU A 22 -9.65 10.42 6.63
CA GLU A 22 -9.88 9.00 6.36
C GLU A 22 -11.30 8.60 6.77
N ARG A 23 -11.92 7.64 6.07
CA ARG A 23 -13.26 7.13 6.38
C ARG A 23 -13.14 5.82 7.19
N PRO A 24 -13.03 5.85 8.53
CA PRO A 24 -13.06 4.65 9.34
C PRO A 24 -14.40 3.93 9.20
N ILE A 25 -14.35 2.61 9.07
CA ILE A 25 -15.53 1.75 9.05
C ILE A 25 -15.60 1.00 10.37
N ALA A 26 -16.75 1.08 11.05
CA ALA A 26 -16.99 0.36 12.28
C ALA A 26 -17.31 -1.12 12.01
N PHE A 27 -16.76 -2.01 12.84
CA PHE A 27 -17.01 -3.45 12.84
C PHE A 27 -17.17 -3.96 14.27
N ILE A 28 -17.88 -5.08 14.40
CA ILE A 28 -17.97 -5.89 15.61
C ILE A 28 -17.17 -7.16 15.37
N THR A 29 -16.17 -7.42 16.21
CA THR A 29 -15.38 -8.65 16.14
C THR A 29 -16.22 -9.87 16.51
N ARG A 30 -15.69 -11.09 16.35
CA ARG A 30 -16.40 -12.30 16.77
C ARG A 30 -16.59 -12.36 18.29
N GLU A 31 -15.69 -11.71 19.01
CA GLU A 31 -15.68 -11.56 20.46
C GLU A 31 -16.70 -10.52 20.94
N GLY A 32 -17.27 -9.71 20.03
CA GLY A 32 -18.26 -8.68 20.34
C GLY A 32 -17.67 -7.27 20.53
N ASP A 33 -16.36 -7.11 20.33
CA ASP A 33 -15.69 -5.82 20.50
C ASP A 33 -16.00 -4.88 19.34
N SER A 34 -16.32 -3.61 19.66
CA SER A 34 -16.50 -2.56 18.66
C SER A 34 -15.14 -1.99 18.26
N VAL A 35 -14.77 -2.17 17.00
CA VAL A 35 -13.49 -1.72 16.44
C VAL A 35 -13.67 -0.89 15.17
N VAL A 36 -12.64 -0.12 14.81
CA VAL A 36 -12.61 0.62 13.54
C VAL A 36 -11.54 0.06 12.60
N VAL A 37 -11.85 0.08 11.31
CA VAL A 37 -11.02 -0.48 10.24
C VAL A 37 -10.91 0.54 9.12
N CYS A 38 -9.73 0.71 8.53
CA CYS A 38 -9.58 1.56 7.34
C CYS A 38 -10.32 0.98 6.13
N GLU A 39 -10.68 1.83 5.16
CA GLU A 39 -11.33 1.43 3.89
C GLU A 39 -10.60 0.26 3.19
N LEU A 40 -9.27 0.25 3.22
CA LEU A 40 -8.45 -0.79 2.58
C LEU A 40 -8.53 -2.15 3.27
N CYS A 41 -8.85 -2.19 4.57
CA CYS A 41 -8.92 -3.42 5.35
C CYS A 41 -10.34 -3.98 5.48
N LYS A 42 -11.36 -3.33 4.87
CA LYS A 42 -12.74 -3.82 4.85
C LYS A 42 -12.85 -5.28 4.41
N PRO A 43 -12.28 -5.73 3.27
CA PRO A 43 -12.42 -7.12 2.83
C PRO A 43 -11.83 -8.12 3.82
N ARG A 44 -10.78 -7.71 4.56
CA ARG A 44 -10.10 -8.56 5.54
C ARG A 44 -10.90 -8.68 6.84
N ALA A 45 -11.57 -7.61 7.28
CA ALA A 45 -12.50 -7.65 8.40
C ALA A 45 -13.72 -8.55 8.07
N GLU A 46 -14.30 -8.41 6.88
CA GLU A 46 -15.41 -9.24 6.41
C GLU A 46 -15.01 -10.72 6.29
N ALA A 47 -13.82 -11.01 5.74
CA ALA A 47 -13.29 -12.38 5.66
C ALA A 47 -13.01 -13.00 7.04
N ALA A 48 -12.67 -12.18 8.05
CA ALA A 48 -12.57 -12.63 9.44
C ALA A 48 -13.95 -12.89 10.08
N GLY A 49 -15.06 -12.65 9.35
CA GLY A 49 -16.42 -12.78 9.86
C GLY A 49 -16.79 -11.69 10.86
N TRP A 50 -16.13 -10.54 10.80
CA TRP A 50 -16.55 -9.37 11.57
C TRP A 50 -17.79 -8.77 10.91
N LEU A 51 -18.74 -8.36 11.74
CA LEU A 51 -20.03 -7.86 11.28
C LEU A 51 -20.07 -6.34 11.38
N ARG A 52 -20.78 -5.69 10.47
CA ARG A 52 -21.10 -4.27 10.67
C ARG A 52 -22.06 -4.12 11.85
N PRO A 53 -22.06 -3.01 12.60
CA PRO A 53 -22.95 -2.83 13.75
C PRO A 53 -24.43 -3.07 13.43
N GLU A 54 -24.88 -2.69 12.22
CA GLU A 54 -26.23 -2.96 11.73
C GLU A 54 -26.52 -4.44 11.47
N GLU A 55 -25.53 -5.19 10.98
CA GLU A 55 -25.62 -6.63 10.72
C GLU A 55 -25.57 -7.43 12.02
N ALA A 56 -24.70 -7.03 12.96
CA ALA A 56 -24.61 -7.61 14.29
C ALA A 56 -25.92 -7.40 15.09
N ALA A 57 -26.54 -6.22 14.94
CA ALA A 57 -27.84 -5.93 15.53
C ALA A 57 -28.96 -6.78 14.91
N ALA A 58 -28.94 -6.99 13.58
CA ALA A 58 -29.89 -7.86 12.90
C ALA A 58 -29.71 -9.35 13.24
N ALA A 59 -28.47 -9.77 13.50
CA ALA A 59 -28.12 -11.14 13.89
C ALA A 59 -28.40 -11.46 15.37
N GLY A 60 -28.93 -10.50 16.15
CA GLY A 60 -29.27 -10.71 17.57
C GLY A 60 -28.06 -10.74 18.51
N GLY A 61 -26.94 -10.14 18.12
CA GLY A 61 -25.72 -10.09 18.94
C GLY A 61 -25.86 -9.26 20.22
N PRO A 62 -25.09 -9.56 21.28
CA PRO A 62 -25.12 -8.82 22.53
C PRO A 62 -24.48 -7.44 22.35
N GLY A 63 -25.30 -6.40 22.25
CA GLY A 63 -24.82 -5.01 22.11
C GLY A 63 -25.89 -3.95 21.90
N ALA A 64 -27.14 -4.34 21.67
CA ALA A 64 -28.27 -3.41 21.62
C ALA A 64 -28.68 -2.92 23.01
N GLY A 65 -27.89 -2.04 23.64
CA GLY A 65 -28.28 -1.47 24.93
C GLY A 65 -27.33 -0.43 25.53
N ARG A 66 -27.82 0.81 25.57
CA ARG A 66 -27.30 2.04 26.21
C ARG A 66 -26.35 2.82 25.28
N ASP A 67 -26.80 3.86 24.59
CA ASP A 67 -27.23 5.10 25.23
C ASP A 67 -28.42 5.77 24.51
N ARG A 68 -29.60 5.66 25.12
CA ARG A 68 -30.71 6.59 24.91
C ARG A 68 -30.89 7.36 26.20
N ARG A 69 -30.24 8.53 26.34
CA ARG A 69 -30.83 9.60 27.14
C ARG A 69 -31.79 10.39 26.29
N ARG A 70 -33.07 9.99 26.38
CA ARG A 70 -34.21 10.88 26.14
C ARG A 70 -34.11 12.09 27.06
N ARG A 71 -34.49 13.27 26.57
CA ARG A 71 -35.50 14.08 27.27
C ARG A 71 -36.48 14.76 26.29
N PRO A 72 -37.77 14.93 26.67
CA PRO A 72 -38.88 15.28 25.77
C PRO A 72 -39.38 16.74 25.92
N GLY A 73 -40.18 17.18 24.94
CA GLY A 73 -41.00 18.41 24.96
C GLY A 73 -41.10 19.00 23.53
N MET A 74 -42.06 18.61 22.69
CA MET A 74 -43.47 19.04 22.61
C MET A 74 -43.61 20.55 22.33
N LEU A 75 -43.81 20.93 21.05
CA LEU A 75 -44.76 21.94 20.53
C LEU A 75 -44.54 22.25 19.02
N GLY A 76 -45.61 22.11 18.22
CA GLY A 76 -45.82 22.71 16.88
C GLY A 76 -45.31 21.89 15.68
N GLY A 77 -46.11 21.33 14.76
CA GLY A 77 -47.52 21.50 14.45
C GLY A 77 -47.69 21.68 12.93
N PHE A 78 -48.40 20.75 12.27
CA PHE A 78 -49.10 20.86 10.98
C PHE A 78 -48.23 21.11 9.72
N TRP A 79 -48.27 20.33 8.63
CA TRP A 79 -49.41 19.80 7.88
C TRP A 79 -49.03 18.54 7.09
N ALA A 80 -49.98 17.61 7.00
CA ALA A 80 -50.05 16.63 5.93
C ALA A 80 -50.92 17.19 4.80
N ARG A 81 -50.55 16.90 3.53
CA ARG A 81 -51.41 16.30 2.49
C ARG A 81 -51.05 16.79 1.07
N GLY A 82 -50.43 15.87 0.31
CA GLY A 82 -50.78 15.48 -1.05
C GLY A 82 -50.59 16.47 -2.21
N ARG A 83 -49.87 16.04 -3.25
CA ARG A 83 -50.42 15.66 -4.58
C ARG A 83 -49.31 15.72 -5.67
N GLN A 84 -49.12 14.58 -6.36
CA GLN A 84 -48.79 14.32 -7.79
C GLN A 84 -47.68 15.14 -8.47
N GLU A 85 -46.62 14.48 -8.97
CA GLU A 85 -46.44 13.85 -10.31
C GLU A 85 -46.25 14.86 -11.44
N ASP A 86 -45.15 14.61 -12.18
CA ASP A 86 -44.83 14.96 -13.57
C ASP A 86 -44.77 16.44 -14.00
N GLU A 87 -43.58 16.88 -14.44
CA GLU A 87 -43.37 17.17 -15.86
C GLU A 87 -41.92 17.60 -16.17
N GLU A 88 -41.39 16.90 -17.15
CA GLU A 88 -40.20 17.10 -17.93
C GLU A 88 -40.33 18.36 -18.81
N ARG A 89 -39.47 19.38 -18.64
CA ARG A 89 -39.17 20.32 -19.75
C ARG A 89 -37.87 21.10 -19.58
N GLU A 90 -36.85 20.52 -20.21
CA GLU A 90 -35.87 21.15 -21.09
C GLU A 90 -35.84 22.70 -21.23
N SER A 91 -34.68 23.25 -20.87
CA SER A 91 -33.92 24.33 -21.53
C SER A 91 -34.40 25.79 -21.53
N ARG A 92 -33.62 26.62 -20.81
CA ARG A 92 -33.13 27.91 -21.33
C ARG A 92 -31.87 28.35 -20.56
N PRO A 93 -30.73 28.61 -21.22
CA PRO A 93 -29.56 29.16 -20.54
C PRO A 93 -29.69 30.69 -20.36
N PRO A 94 -29.17 31.29 -19.28
CA PRO A 94 -28.99 32.74 -19.19
C PRO A 94 -27.79 33.23 -20.03
N PRO A 95 -27.77 34.51 -20.44
CA PRO A 95 -26.95 35.02 -21.54
C PRO A 95 -25.46 35.17 -21.18
N ARG A 96 -24.63 35.05 -22.22
CA ARG A 96 -23.20 35.37 -22.20
C ARG A 96 -23.00 36.89 -22.23
N GLU A 97 -22.27 37.42 -21.25
CA GLU A 97 -21.53 38.68 -21.42
C GLU A 97 -20.05 38.37 -21.59
N GLU A 98 -19.57 38.81 -22.74
CA GLU A 98 -18.19 38.75 -23.19
C GLU A 98 -17.56 40.12 -22.90
N SER A 99 -16.48 40.17 -22.11
CA SER A 99 -15.25 40.87 -22.52
C SER A 99 -14.18 40.90 -21.42
N GLY A 100 -12.95 40.60 -21.84
CA GLY A 100 -11.84 41.50 -21.52
C GLY A 100 -10.92 41.16 -20.35
N ARG A 101 -10.06 40.15 -20.53
CA ARG A 101 -8.59 40.28 -20.58
C ARG A 101 -7.93 38.97 -20.16
N ARG A 102 -7.28 38.31 -21.13
CA ARG A 102 -6.23 37.31 -20.86
C ARG A 102 -5.11 38.01 -20.09
N ARG A 103 -4.94 37.70 -18.81
CA ARG A 103 -3.63 37.80 -18.16
C ARG A 103 -3.01 36.42 -18.25
N SER A 104 -1.81 36.38 -18.82
CA SER A 104 -0.94 35.21 -18.79
C SER A 104 -0.81 34.70 -17.35
N PRO A 105 -0.68 33.38 -17.13
CA PRO A 105 -0.41 32.85 -15.80
C PRO A 105 0.89 33.45 -15.26
N GLU A 106 0.82 34.06 -14.08
CA GLU A 106 2.02 34.30 -13.27
C GLU A 106 2.68 32.95 -12.96
N PRO A 107 4.02 32.83 -13.08
CA PRO A 107 4.72 31.64 -12.67
C PRO A 107 4.49 31.39 -11.17
N ALA A 108 4.22 30.13 -10.82
CA ALA A 108 4.10 29.69 -9.43
C ALA A 108 5.34 30.12 -8.62
N PRO A 109 5.19 30.50 -7.33
CA PRO A 109 6.34 30.79 -6.49
C PRO A 109 7.22 29.54 -6.40
N GLU A 110 8.46 29.68 -6.86
CA GLU A 110 9.54 28.73 -6.63
C GLU A 110 9.58 28.46 -5.13
N ARG A 111 9.28 27.21 -4.75
CA ARG A 111 9.60 26.72 -3.42
C ARG A 111 11.11 26.84 -3.30
N ASP A 112 11.56 27.60 -2.30
CA ASP A 112 12.96 27.68 -1.89
C ASP A 112 13.58 26.29 -1.98
N SER A 113 14.51 26.15 -2.93
CA SER A 113 15.37 24.98 -2.97
C SER A 113 16.15 24.99 -1.65
N PRO A 114 16.22 23.87 -0.91
CA PRO A 114 17.10 23.80 0.24
C PRO A 114 18.53 24.20 -0.20
N PRO A 115 19.27 24.95 0.63
CA PRO A 115 20.64 25.33 0.28
C PRO A 115 21.43 24.06 -0.03
N ALA A 116 22.16 24.11 -1.15
CA ALA A 116 22.98 23.03 -1.66
C ALA A 116 23.69 22.33 -0.50
N ALA A 117 23.29 21.09 -0.22
CA ALA A 117 24.11 20.20 0.57
C ALA A 117 25.49 20.20 -0.09
N ASN A 118 26.55 20.27 0.71
CA ASN A 118 27.93 20.14 0.24
C ASN A 118 27.99 19.01 -0.81
N PRO A 119 28.74 19.17 -1.91
CA PRO A 119 28.90 18.07 -2.87
C PRO A 119 29.29 16.83 -2.08
N ASP A 120 28.47 15.79 -2.21
CA ASP A 120 28.78 14.49 -1.61
C ASP A 120 30.23 14.14 -1.99
N PRO A 121 31.04 13.62 -1.06
CA PRO A 121 32.35 13.11 -1.42
C PRO A 121 32.16 12.12 -2.58
N ASP A 122 33.04 12.20 -3.59
CA ASP A 122 33.00 11.36 -4.78
C ASP A 122 32.50 9.95 -4.42
N PRO A 123 31.47 9.41 -5.12
CA PRO A 123 30.99 8.07 -4.85
C PRO A 123 32.21 7.16 -4.82
N LEU A 124 32.50 6.60 -3.63
CA LEU A 124 33.50 5.55 -3.52
C LEU A 124 33.18 4.54 -4.62
N PRO A 125 34.19 4.05 -5.37
CA PRO A 125 33.96 3.11 -6.46
C PRO A 125 33.06 1.99 -5.91
N GLY A 126 31.91 1.80 -6.55
CA GLY A 126 30.86 0.94 -6.00
C GLY A 126 31.46 -0.44 -5.72
N GLY A 127 31.37 -0.86 -4.46
CA GLY A 127 31.99 -2.10 -4.01
C GLY A 127 31.42 -3.31 -4.74
N GLU A 128 32.20 -4.39 -4.80
CA GLU A 128 31.66 -5.69 -5.17
C GLU A 128 30.53 -6.06 -4.21
N ILE A 129 29.43 -6.60 -4.74
CA ILE A 129 28.30 -7.10 -3.96
C ILE A 129 27.99 -8.52 -4.42
N THR A 130 27.81 -9.42 -3.47
CA THR A 130 27.41 -10.80 -3.76
C THR A 130 25.90 -10.96 -3.73
N VAL A 131 25.38 -12.07 -4.28
CA VAL A 131 23.95 -12.40 -4.16
C VAL A 131 23.56 -12.58 -2.69
N ALA A 132 24.41 -13.23 -1.88
CA ALA A 132 24.17 -13.41 -0.45
C ALA A 132 24.02 -12.06 0.29
N ASP A 133 24.89 -11.09 0.00
CA ASP A 133 24.79 -9.74 0.59
C ASP A 133 23.49 -9.04 0.19
N ALA A 134 23.11 -9.19 -1.08
CA ALA A 134 21.88 -8.61 -1.60
C ALA A 134 20.62 -9.23 -0.98
N LEU A 135 20.60 -10.55 -0.79
CA LEU A 135 19.51 -11.24 -0.12
C LEU A 135 19.42 -10.82 1.36
N TYR A 136 20.57 -10.73 2.05
CA TYR A 136 20.61 -10.24 3.42
C TYR A 136 20.02 -8.83 3.52
N ALA A 137 20.46 -7.91 2.67
CA ALA A 137 19.97 -6.53 2.63
C ALA A 137 18.46 -6.47 2.33
N PHE A 138 18.00 -7.22 1.33
CA PHE A 138 16.59 -7.27 0.96
C PHE A 138 15.71 -7.82 2.09
N ASN A 139 16.12 -8.91 2.74
CA ASN A 139 15.38 -9.56 3.82
C ASN A 139 15.29 -8.69 5.08
N HIS A 140 16.21 -7.73 5.27
CA HIS A 140 16.19 -6.75 6.34
C HIS A 140 15.56 -5.41 5.94
N SER A 141 15.10 -5.27 4.68
CA SER A 141 14.40 -4.08 4.20
C SER A 141 12.90 -4.15 4.42
N ASP A 142 12.22 -3.00 4.30
CA ASP A 142 10.76 -2.94 4.33
C ASP A 142 10.12 -3.64 3.11
N HIS A 143 10.84 -3.82 2.00
CA HIS A 143 10.34 -4.49 0.80
C HIS A 143 10.00 -5.97 1.04
N ARG A 144 10.62 -6.64 2.02
CA ARG A 144 10.23 -7.99 2.44
C ARG A 144 8.75 -8.06 2.80
N ARG A 145 8.24 -7.07 3.54
CA ARG A 145 6.83 -7.03 3.96
C ARG A 145 5.89 -6.85 2.78
N THR A 146 6.31 -6.12 1.74
CA THR A 146 5.56 -5.98 0.49
C THR A 146 5.43 -7.32 -0.21
N VAL A 147 6.53 -8.07 -0.36
CA VAL A 147 6.53 -9.42 -0.95
C VAL A 147 5.65 -10.37 -0.14
N ALA A 148 5.71 -10.32 1.19
CA ALA A 148 4.84 -11.10 2.08
C ALA A 148 3.36 -10.75 1.90
N GLY A 149 3.04 -9.47 1.70
CA GLY A 149 1.70 -9.01 1.37
C GLY A 149 1.19 -9.63 0.07
N LEU A 150 1.97 -9.47 -1.00
CA LEU A 150 1.62 -9.97 -2.33
C LEU A 150 1.50 -11.49 -2.35
N THR A 151 2.41 -12.21 -1.69
CA THR A 151 2.41 -13.68 -1.60
C THR A 151 1.13 -14.22 -0.95
N ARG A 152 0.58 -13.52 0.04
CA ARG A 152 -0.67 -13.93 0.71
C ARG A 152 -1.89 -13.81 -0.22
N THR A 153 -1.89 -12.85 -1.13
CA THR A 153 -3.00 -12.58 -2.05
C THR A 153 -2.87 -13.29 -3.39
N LEU A 154 -1.65 -13.43 -3.90
CA LEU A 154 -1.35 -13.90 -5.26
C LEU A 154 -0.73 -15.31 -5.28
N GLY A 155 -0.45 -15.88 -4.11
CA GLY A 155 0.22 -17.19 -3.98
C GLY A 155 1.74 -17.09 -4.08
N ALA A 156 2.39 -18.25 -4.22
CA ALA A 156 3.85 -18.36 -4.23
C ALA A 156 4.45 -17.72 -5.49
N PRO A 157 5.39 -16.76 -5.37
CA PRO A 157 6.06 -16.17 -6.52
C PRO A 157 7.18 -17.07 -7.05
N ARG A 158 7.64 -16.73 -8.26
CA ARG A 158 8.94 -17.15 -8.80
C ARG A 158 9.91 -15.99 -8.61
N ALA A 159 11.12 -16.27 -8.14
CA ALA A 159 12.10 -15.23 -7.84
C ALA A 159 13.49 -15.58 -8.39
N THR A 160 14.23 -14.57 -8.81
CA THR A 160 15.60 -14.71 -9.30
C THR A 160 16.48 -13.56 -8.83
N ALA A 161 17.77 -13.85 -8.60
CA ALA A 161 18.82 -12.85 -8.42
C ALA A 161 19.78 -12.87 -9.61
N LEU A 162 20.18 -11.68 -10.08
CA LEU A 162 21.12 -11.51 -11.18
C LEU A 162 22.14 -10.41 -10.83
N ILE A 163 23.42 -10.76 -10.82
CA ILE A 163 24.49 -9.76 -10.70
C ILE A 163 24.62 -9.01 -12.03
N ARG A 164 24.66 -7.69 -11.94
CA ARG A 164 24.86 -6.75 -13.03
C ARG A 164 26.14 -5.98 -12.74
N LYS A 165 27.17 -6.26 -13.55
CA LYS A 165 28.42 -5.50 -13.51
C LYS A 165 28.15 -4.07 -13.97
N GLY A 166 28.44 -3.07 -13.14
CA GLY A 166 28.36 -1.67 -13.50
C GLY A 166 29.60 -1.24 -14.28
N ASN A 167 29.43 -0.33 -15.24
CA ASN A 167 30.53 0.21 -16.05
C ASN A 167 31.32 1.27 -15.25
N GLY A 168 31.86 0.90 -14.08
CA GLY A 168 32.59 1.80 -13.17
C GLY A 168 31.77 2.29 -11.97
N GLU A 169 30.46 2.05 -11.94
CA GLU A 169 29.54 2.44 -10.85
C GLU A 169 29.41 1.35 -9.76
N GLY A 170 30.17 0.27 -9.88
CA GLY A 170 30.11 -0.90 -9.01
C GLY A 170 29.09 -1.95 -9.44
N ASP A 171 29.15 -3.09 -8.77
CA ASP A 171 28.22 -4.17 -9.04
C ASP A 171 26.85 -3.87 -8.39
N VAL A 172 25.80 -4.31 -9.08
CA VAL A 172 24.43 -4.25 -8.57
C VAL A 172 23.81 -5.62 -8.69
N VAL A 173 23.13 -6.10 -7.65
CA VAL A 173 22.31 -7.30 -7.74
C VAL A 173 20.88 -6.90 -8.01
N ARG A 174 20.31 -7.37 -9.12
CA ARG A 174 18.88 -7.25 -9.37
C ARG A 174 18.13 -8.46 -8.84
N LEU A 175 17.11 -8.20 -8.04
CA LEU A 175 16.15 -9.18 -7.56
C LEU A 175 14.86 -9.00 -8.35
N THR A 176 14.44 -10.05 -9.06
CA THR A 176 13.16 -10.09 -9.77
C THR A 176 12.23 -11.06 -9.05
N ILE A 177 11.03 -10.61 -8.69
CA ILE A 177 9.99 -11.43 -8.05
C ILE A 177 8.71 -11.32 -8.87
N ALA A 178 8.19 -12.45 -9.33
CA ALA A 178 7.10 -12.51 -10.29
C ALA A 178 5.98 -13.46 -9.87
N TRP A 179 4.76 -13.00 -10.07
CA TRP A 179 3.51 -13.75 -10.06
C TRP A 179 2.94 -13.80 -11.48
N GLU A 180 1.90 -14.60 -11.69
CA GLU A 180 1.26 -14.75 -13.02
C GLU A 180 0.77 -13.42 -13.62
N ILE A 181 0.38 -12.45 -12.78
CA ILE A 181 -0.24 -11.18 -13.20
C ILE A 181 0.55 -9.92 -12.83
N THR A 182 1.71 -10.06 -12.21
CA THR A 182 2.56 -8.91 -11.88
C THR A 182 3.97 -9.34 -11.55
N TRP A 183 4.94 -8.47 -11.80
CA TRP A 183 6.31 -8.66 -11.35
C TRP A 183 6.88 -7.37 -10.80
N TYR A 184 7.88 -7.49 -9.94
CA TYR A 184 8.61 -6.40 -9.33
C TYR A 184 10.11 -6.66 -9.41
N GLN A 185 10.89 -5.60 -9.53
CA GLN A 185 12.34 -5.61 -9.54
C GLN A 185 12.89 -4.65 -8.51
N TRP A 186 13.89 -5.13 -7.79
CA TRP A 186 14.70 -4.33 -6.89
C TRP A 186 16.16 -4.44 -7.28
N GLU A 187 16.88 -3.34 -7.11
CA GLU A 187 18.32 -3.30 -7.26
C GLU A 187 18.96 -3.07 -5.90
N VAL A 188 19.96 -3.91 -5.60
CA VAL A 188 20.77 -3.81 -4.41
C VAL A 188 22.18 -3.44 -4.81
N ALA A 189 22.65 -2.30 -4.34
CA ALA A 189 23.98 -1.78 -4.63
C ALA A 189 24.80 -1.66 -3.34
N SER A 190 26.12 -1.82 -3.47
CA SER A 190 27.05 -1.46 -2.40
C SER A 190 27.09 0.07 -2.28
N SER A 191 26.93 0.57 -1.06
CA SER A 191 27.00 2.00 -0.73
C SER A 191 28.02 2.20 0.39
N GLY A 192 28.53 3.43 0.56
CA GLY A 192 29.52 3.72 1.60
C GLY A 192 29.06 3.45 3.05
N ARG A 193 27.76 3.20 3.28
CA ARG A 193 27.16 2.89 4.60
C ARG A 193 26.60 1.47 4.73
N GLY A 194 26.81 0.60 3.73
CA GLY A 194 26.25 -0.75 3.68
C GLY A 194 25.62 -1.06 2.32
N HIS A 195 24.48 -1.74 2.30
CA HIS A 195 23.77 -2.05 1.05
C HIS A 195 22.49 -1.25 0.96
N GLU A 196 22.27 -0.60 -0.18
CA GLU A 196 21.05 0.14 -0.47
C GLU A 196 20.14 -0.70 -1.37
N VAL A 197 18.87 -0.85 -0.99
CA VAL A 197 17.85 -1.57 -1.74
C VAL A 197 16.87 -0.55 -2.32
N ARG A 198 16.69 -0.53 -3.64
CA ARG A 198 15.74 0.35 -4.33
C ARG A 198 14.81 -0.43 -5.25
N GLU A 199 13.54 -0.03 -5.36
CA GLU A 199 12.67 -0.54 -6.43
C GLU A 199 13.15 0.03 -7.77
N SER A 200 13.43 -0.85 -8.73
CA SER A 200 13.93 -0.49 -10.06
C SER A 200 12.89 -0.65 -11.16
N GLY A 201 11.82 -1.42 -10.92
CA GLY A 201 10.76 -1.62 -11.90
C GLY A 201 9.62 -2.51 -11.43
N LYS A 202 8.51 -2.47 -12.17
CA LYS A 202 7.37 -3.37 -12.01
C LYS A 202 6.60 -3.51 -13.32
N GLY A 203 5.82 -4.56 -13.45
CA GLY A 203 4.96 -4.79 -14.61
C GLY A 203 3.88 -5.83 -14.35
N GLU A 204 3.26 -6.28 -15.44
CA GLU A 204 1.97 -6.99 -15.43
C GLU A 204 2.07 -8.41 -15.97
N THR A 205 3.01 -8.72 -16.86
CA THR A 205 3.15 -10.07 -17.42
C THR A 205 4.58 -10.55 -17.36
N ILE A 206 4.77 -11.84 -17.06
CA ILE A 206 6.10 -12.46 -16.96
C ILE A 206 6.87 -12.34 -18.28
N ASP A 207 6.21 -12.26 -19.43
CA ASP A 207 6.86 -12.11 -20.75
C ASP A 207 7.52 -10.75 -20.99
N GLN A 208 7.21 -9.75 -20.17
CA GLN A 208 7.93 -8.47 -20.15
C GLN A 208 9.35 -8.63 -19.58
N LEU A 209 9.63 -9.71 -18.86
CA LEU A 209 10.93 -9.99 -18.27
C LEU A 209 11.87 -10.62 -19.30
N GLY A 210 13.12 -10.16 -19.31
CA GLY A 210 14.21 -10.79 -20.05
C GLY A 210 14.42 -12.25 -19.62
N SER A 211 15.06 -13.06 -20.47
CA SER A 211 15.31 -14.48 -20.18
C SER A 211 16.12 -14.69 -18.90
N ALA A 212 17.13 -13.84 -18.65
CA ALA A 212 17.95 -13.91 -17.45
C ALA A 212 17.15 -13.69 -16.15
N ASP A 213 16.16 -12.78 -16.21
CA ASP A 213 15.25 -12.48 -15.10
C ASP A 213 14.17 -13.55 -14.89
N ARG A 214 14.20 -14.63 -15.68
CA ARG A 214 13.29 -15.78 -15.59
C ARG A 214 14.00 -17.10 -15.28
N THR A 215 15.21 -17.03 -14.71
CA THR A 215 15.99 -18.21 -14.30
C THR A 215 15.40 -18.89 -13.06
N TRP A 216 14.71 -18.12 -12.22
CA TRP A 216 14.02 -18.61 -11.02
C TRP A 216 14.93 -19.36 -10.03
N ASN A 217 16.12 -18.81 -9.77
CA ASN A 217 17.16 -19.39 -8.92
C ASN A 217 16.97 -19.14 -7.41
N LEU A 218 15.91 -18.45 -6.98
CA LEU A 218 15.61 -18.20 -5.57
C LEU A 218 14.36 -18.97 -5.11
N MET A 219 14.30 -19.23 -3.81
CA MET A 219 13.10 -19.59 -3.07
C MET A 219 12.54 -18.36 -2.37
N THR A 220 11.21 -18.33 -2.22
CA THR A 220 10.51 -17.29 -1.46
C THR A 220 9.65 -17.95 -0.40
N ALA A 221 9.89 -17.61 0.86
CA ALA A 221 9.08 -18.05 1.99
C ALA A 221 7.78 -17.22 2.09
N ALA A 222 6.80 -17.73 2.86
CA ALA A 222 5.49 -17.10 3.01
C ALA A 222 5.55 -15.70 3.68
N ASP A 223 6.60 -15.42 4.45
CA ASP A 223 6.87 -14.14 5.10
C ASP A 223 7.64 -13.15 4.22
N GLY A 224 7.86 -13.49 2.95
CA GLY A 224 8.58 -12.69 1.96
C GLY A 224 10.09 -12.85 1.98
N THR A 225 10.65 -13.72 2.84
CA THR A 225 12.09 -13.99 2.89
C THR A 225 12.56 -14.68 1.61
N LEU A 226 13.69 -14.21 1.07
CA LEU A 226 14.34 -14.79 -0.11
C LEU A 226 15.58 -15.58 0.28
N GLU A 227 15.73 -16.75 -0.34
CA GLU A 227 16.88 -17.65 -0.14
C GLU A 227 17.35 -18.18 -1.50
N GLU A 228 18.66 -18.40 -1.66
CA GLU A 228 19.17 -19.09 -2.85
C GLU A 228 18.69 -20.54 -2.87
N LYS A 229 18.26 -21.03 -4.04
CA LYS A 229 18.08 -22.47 -4.21
C LYS A 229 19.45 -23.12 -4.11
N THR A 230 19.66 -23.94 -3.08
CA THR A 230 20.82 -24.83 -3.05
C THR A 230 20.72 -25.73 -4.27
N ALA A 231 21.71 -25.67 -5.17
CA ALA A 231 21.81 -26.64 -6.24
C ALA A 231 21.99 -28.02 -5.58
N ALA A 232 21.01 -28.90 -5.73
CA ALA A 232 21.18 -30.28 -5.32
C ALA A 232 22.37 -30.84 -6.10
N THR A 233 23.43 -31.20 -5.38
CA THR A 233 24.54 -32.00 -5.93
C THR A 233 23.91 -33.27 -6.52
N PRO A 234 24.09 -33.57 -7.82
CA PRO A 234 23.65 -34.85 -8.35
C PRO A 234 24.36 -35.97 -7.58
N PRO A 235 23.69 -37.09 -7.25
CA PRO A 235 24.37 -38.22 -6.64
C PRO A 235 25.51 -38.64 -7.57
N VAL A 236 26.72 -38.70 -7.01
CA VAL A 236 27.88 -39.26 -7.70
C VAL A 236 27.55 -40.73 -7.95
N GLU A 237 27.31 -41.07 -9.21
CA GLU A 237 27.16 -42.46 -9.64
C GLU A 237 28.56 -43.09 -9.60
N GLU A 238 28.85 -43.81 -8.52
CA GLU A 238 30.06 -44.62 -8.39
C GLU A 238 29.98 -45.76 -9.42
N ALA A 239 30.92 -45.74 -10.37
CA ALA A 239 31.12 -46.78 -11.38
C ALA A 239 32.10 -47.86 -10.87
#